data_AF-A0A4V4HPW6-F1
#
_entry.id   AF-A0A4V4HPW6-F1
#
_cell.length_a   1.000
_cell.length_b   1.000
_cell.length_c   1.000
_cell.angle_alpha   90.00
_cell.angle_beta   90.00
_cell.angle_gamma   90.00
#
_symmetry.space_group_name_H-M   'P 1'
#
loop_
_entity.id
_entity.type
_entity.pdbx_description
1 polymer ?
#
loop_
_entity_poly.entity_id
_entity_poly.type
_entity_poly.pdbx_seq_one_letter_code
_entity_poly.pdbx_strand_id
1 'polypeptide(L)'
;MVPTYEPLPRFDEDWDRLSDEQRERFMKAVREFKEDLAAGMRPRPGLRVKGVKSAPGVFELTWAPDGRATWNYGGEKVPGEPHIVWRRIGTHDILKNP
;
A
#
# COMPACT_ATOMS: atom_id res chain seq x y z
N MET A 1 -8.21 16.73 -3.25
CA MET A 1 -8.69 15.35 -3.07
C MET A 1 -7.82 14.68 -2.01
N VAL A 2 -8.43 14.11 -0.96
CA VAL A 2 -7.73 13.35 0.08
C VAL A 2 -8.25 11.91 0.05
N PRO A 3 -7.43 10.94 -0.39
CA PRO A 3 -7.86 9.54 -0.38
C PRO A 3 -8.19 9.05 1.03
N THR A 4 -9.09 8.09 1.13
CA THR A 4 -9.43 7.42 2.39
C THR A 4 -8.67 6.09 2.50
N TYR A 5 -8.39 5.61 3.71
CA TYR A 5 -7.56 4.42 3.94
C TYR A 5 -8.18 3.48 4.96
N GLU A 6 -8.12 2.18 4.69
CA GLU A 6 -8.62 1.11 5.56
C GLU A 6 -7.63 -0.07 5.57
N PRO A 7 -7.04 -0.46 6.71
CA PRO A 7 -6.30 -1.72 6.81
C PRO A 7 -7.25 -2.92 7.01
N LEU A 8 -6.94 -4.04 6.36
CA LEU A 8 -7.56 -5.33 6.67
C LEU A 8 -6.90 -5.96 7.89
N PRO A 9 -7.59 -6.86 8.64
CA PRO A 9 -7.01 -7.48 9.85
C PRO A 9 -5.65 -8.16 9.63
N ARG A 10 -5.44 -8.74 8.44
CA ARG A 10 -4.16 -9.38 8.10
C ARG A 10 -3.02 -8.39 7.92
N PHE A 11 -3.32 -7.15 7.53
CA PHE A 11 -2.34 -6.07 7.48
C PHE A 11 -1.85 -5.72 8.88
N ASP A 12 -2.74 -5.68 9.88
CA ASP A 12 -2.37 -5.37 11.26
C ASP A 12 -1.47 -6.45 11.85
N GLU A 13 -1.78 -7.73 11.62
CA GLU A 13 -0.90 -8.84 12.04
C GLU A 13 0.48 -8.80 11.37
N ASP A 14 0.54 -8.37 10.12
CA ASP A 14 1.78 -8.21 9.37
C ASP A 14 2.59 -7.00 9.91
N TRP A 15 1.91 -5.91 10.23
CA TRP A 15 2.47 -4.69 10.84
C TRP A 15 3.11 -4.97 12.21
N ASP A 16 2.48 -5.82 13.01
CA ASP A 16 2.98 -6.22 14.33
C ASP A 16 4.31 -6.99 14.25
N ARG A 17 4.57 -7.65 13.12
CA ARG A 17 5.82 -8.39 12.87
C ARG A 17 6.97 -7.53 12.35
N LEU A 18 6.71 -6.28 11.97
CA LEU A 18 7.75 -5.38 11.49
C LEU A 18 8.57 -4.81 12.64
N SER A 19 9.88 -4.63 12.40
CA SER A 19 10.71 -3.81 13.29
C SER A 19 10.32 -2.33 13.18
N ASP A 20 10.72 -1.53 14.17
CA ASP A 20 10.43 -0.10 14.18
C ASP A 20 11.06 0.61 12.97
N GLU A 21 12.27 0.22 12.56
CA GLU A 21 12.92 0.74 11.34
C GLU A 21 12.11 0.41 10.08
N GLN A 22 11.53 -0.80 9.99
CA GLN A 22 10.68 -1.19 8.87
C GLN A 22 9.38 -0.38 8.85
N ARG A 23 8.77 -0.16 10.03
CA ARG A 23 7.57 0.67 10.17
C ARG A 23 7.82 2.10 9.75
N GLU A 24 8.94 2.70 10.15
CA GLU A 24 9.33 4.06 9.74
C GLU A 24 9.50 4.17 8.23
N ARG A 25 10.21 3.21 7.61
CA ARG A 25 10.39 3.16 6.14
C ARG A 25 9.05 3.03 5.43
N PHE A 26 8.17 2.17 5.92
CA PHE A 26 6.83 2.02 5.36
C PHE A 26 6.01 3.29 5.50
N MET A 27 5.98 3.91 6.68
CA MET A 27 5.21 5.14 6.91
C MET A 27 5.69 6.29 6.03
N LYS A 28 7.00 6.37 5.77
CA LYS A 28 7.55 7.30 4.78
C LYS A 28 7.01 6.99 3.38
N ALA A 29 7.09 5.74 2.93
CA ALA A 29 6.59 5.34 1.61
C ALA A 29 5.08 5.58 1.46
N VAL A 30 4.30 5.32 2.51
CA VAL A 30 2.87 5.62 2.56
C VAL A 30 2.64 7.11 2.40
N ARG A 31 3.33 7.96 3.17
CA ARG A 31 3.19 9.42 3.05
C ARG A 31 3.43 9.88 1.61
N GLU A 32 4.52 9.43 1.00
CA GLU A 32 4.87 9.73 -0.39
C GLU A 32 3.78 9.27 -1.37
N PHE A 33 3.24 8.06 -1.17
CA PHE A 33 2.14 7.54 -1.96
C PHE A 33 0.86 8.38 -1.80
N LYS A 34 0.51 8.77 -0.58
CA LYS A 34 -0.68 9.61 -0.30
C LYS A 34 -0.55 10.98 -0.96
N GLU A 35 0.63 11.59 -0.90
CA GLU A 35 0.92 12.88 -1.54
C GLU A 35 0.76 12.79 -3.06
N ASP A 36 1.34 11.75 -3.69
CA ASP A 36 1.24 11.55 -5.13
C ASP A 36 -0.23 11.34 -5.57
N LEU A 37 -1.01 10.54 -4.83
CA LEU A 37 -2.44 10.32 -5.11
C LEU A 37 -3.28 11.58 -4.93
N ALA A 38 -3.06 12.34 -3.84
CA ALA A 38 -3.80 13.57 -3.55
C ALA A 38 -3.57 14.66 -4.62
N ALA A 39 -2.38 14.66 -5.23
CA ALA A 39 -2.04 15.53 -6.35
C ALA A 39 -2.61 15.05 -7.70
N GLY A 40 -3.31 13.91 -7.73
CA GLY A 40 -3.78 13.28 -8.98
C GLY A 40 -2.63 12.78 -9.87
N MET A 41 -1.43 12.62 -9.28
CA MET A 41 -0.24 12.20 -10.00
C MET A 41 -0.10 10.68 -9.98
N ARG A 42 0.65 10.15 -10.95
CA ARG A 42 1.11 8.77 -10.87
C ARG A 42 2.07 8.64 -9.69
N PRO A 43 1.99 7.55 -8.90
CA PRO A 43 2.96 7.29 -7.84
C PRO A 43 4.38 7.33 -8.39
N ARG A 44 5.29 7.94 -7.62
CA ARG A 44 6.70 8.09 -8.00
C ARG A 44 7.35 6.74 -8.34
N PRO A 45 8.28 6.69 -9.31
CA PRO A 45 8.90 5.43 -9.76
C PRO A 45 9.56 4.61 -8.65
N GLY A 46 10.08 5.27 -7.60
CA GLY A 46 10.72 4.63 -6.46
C GLY A 46 9.79 3.68 -5.68
N LEU A 47 8.48 3.97 -5.67
CA LEU A 47 7.47 3.12 -5.03
C LEU A 47 7.11 1.89 -5.87
N ARG A 48 7.53 1.83 -7.14
CA ARG A 48 7.33 0.71 -8.07
C ARG A 48 5.90 0.16 -8.07
N VAL A 49 4.91 1.05 -8.02
CA VAL A 49 3.50 0.69 -7.97
C VAL A 49 3.10 -0.03 -9.26
N LYS A 50 2.56 -1.24 -9.14
CA LYS A 50 2.13 -2.07 -10.28
C LYS A 50 1.05 -3.06 -9.86
N GLY A 51 0.28 -3.56 -10.83
CA GLY A 51 -0.68 -4.64 -10.58
C GLY A 51 0.00 -5.98 -10.26
N VAL A 52 -0.57 -6.73 -9.32
CA VAL A 52 -0.15 -8.09 -9.00
C VAL A 52 -0.74 -9.05 -10.02
N LYS A 53 0.09 -9.74 -10.80
CA LYS A 53 -0.36 -10.60 -11.92
C LYS A 53 -1.30 -11.73 -11.48
N SER A 54 -1.06 -12.31 -10.31
CA SER A 54 -1.85 -13.42 -9.76
C SER A 54 -3.16 -12.98 -9.09
N ALA A 55 -3.37 -11.67 -8.88
CA ALA A 55 -4.51 -11.12 -8.17
C ALA A 55 -5.04 -9.85 -8.88
N PRO A 56 -5.95 -10.01 -9.86
CA PRO A 56 -6.54 -8.88 -10.57
C PRO A 56 -7.18 -7.85 -9.62
N GLY A 57 -6.91 -6.57 -9.84
CA GLY A 57 -7.41 -5.47 -8.98
C GLY A 57 -6.57 -5.22 -7.72
N VAL A 58 -5.59 -6.07 -7.42
CA VAL A 58 -4.60 -5.86 -6.36
C VAL A 58 -3.34 -5.24 -6.94
N PHE A 59 -2.79 -4.27 -6.23
CA PHE A 59 -1.58 -3.55 -6.56
C PHE A 59 -0.52 -3.82 -5.48
N GLU A 60 0.73 -3.81 -5.91
CA GLU A 60 1.92 -3.89 -5.06
C GLU A 60 2.59 -2.51 -5.02
N LEU A 61 3.17 -2.14 -3.89
CA LEU A 61 4.15 -1.07 -3.76
C LEU A 61 5.41 -1.55 -3.04
N THR A 62 6.54 -0.93 -3.36
CA THR A 62 7.86 -1.16 -2.76
C THR A 62 8.18 -0.03 -1.79
N TRP A 63 8.44 -0.35 -0.52
CA TRP A 63 8.80 0.64 0.52
C TRP A 63 10.22 0.48 1.08
N ALA A 64 10.88 -0.63 0.74
CA ALA A 64 12.29 -0.92 1.01
C ALA A 64 12.81 -1.91 -0.05
N PRO A 65 14.13 -2.18 -0.16
CA PRO A 65 14.66 -3.16 -1.11
C PRO A 65 13.93 -4.51 -1.06
N ASP A 66 13.70 -5.02 0.15
CA ASP A 66 12.96 -6.25 0.43
C ASP A 66 11.48 -6.02 0.81
N GLY A 67 11.12 -4.79 1.20
CA GLY A 67 9.79 -4.42 1.68
C GLY A 67 8.74 -4.25 0.58
N ARG A 68 7.58 -4.88 0.76
CA ARG A 68 6.39 -4.85 -0.09
C ARG A 68 5.14 -4.55 0.72
N ALA A 69 4.16 -3.93 0.06
CA ALA A 69 2.79 -3.88 0.56
C ALA A 69 1.81 -4.09 -0.59
N THR A 70 0.71 -4.77 -0.32
CA THR A 70 -0.37 -4.98 -1.28
C THR A 70 -1.62 -4.19 -0.86
N TRP A 71 -2.33 -3.68 -1.85
CA TRP A 71 -3.52 -2.86 -1.64
C TRP A 71 -4.48 -2.98 -2.84
N ASN A 72 -5.73 -2.60 -2.66
CA ASN A 72 -6.68 -2.46 -3.75
C ASN A 72 -7.49 -1.17 -3.58
N TYR A 73 -8.10 -0.71 -4.67
CA TYR A 73 -9.15 0.29 -4.56
C TYR A 73 -10.39 -0.38 -3.95
N GLY A 74 -10.94 0.21 -2.90
CA GLY A 74 -12.22 -0.18 -2.33
C GLY A 74 -13.37 0.69 -2.86
N GLY A 75 -14.57 0.44 -2.33
CA GLY A 75 -15.72 1.32 -2.59
C GLY A 75 -15.46 2.73 -2.07
N GLU A 76 -15.84 3.73 -2.86
CA GLU A 76 -15.73 5.13 -2.50
C GLU A 76 -16.42 5.41 -1.15
N LYS A 77 -15.70 6.03 -0.21
CA LYS A 77 -16.22 6.44 1.10
C LYS A 77 -16.59 7.91 1.15
N VAL A 78 -15.94 8.72 0.30
CA VAL A 78 -16.17 10.15 0.14
C VAL A 78 -16.27 10.43 -1.36
N PRO A 79 -17.35 11.06 -1.85
CA PRO A 79 -17.51 11.37 -3.28
C PRO A 79 -16.32 12.14 -3.87
N GLY A 80 -15.84 11.68 -5.03
CA GLY A 80 -14.64 12.17 -5.70
C GLY A 80 -13.32 11.58 -5.20
N GLU A 81 -13.31 10.79 -4.12
CA GLU A 81 -12.07 10.40 -3.44
C GLU A 81 -11.77 8.89 -3.57
N PRO A 82 -10.56 8.52 -4.02
CA PRO A 82 -10.19 7.12 -4.04
C PRO A 82 -10.13 6.55 -2.62
N HIS A 83 -10.65 5.34 -2.45
CA HIS A 83 -10.55 4.59 -1.21
C HIS A 83 -9.50 3.48 -1.35
N ILE A 84 -8.48 3.50 -0.50
CA ILE A 84 -7.36 2.56 -0.51
C ILE A 84 -7.55 1.55 0.62
N VAL A 85 -7.63 0.27 0.27
CA VAL A 85 -7.69 -0.83 1.22
C VAL A 85 -6.33 -1.52 1.28
N TRP A 86 -5.66 -1.44 2.43
CA TRP A 86 -4.38 -2.10 2.67
C TRP A 86 -4.61 -3.57 3.00
N ARG A 87 -3.95 -4.46 2.27
CA ARG A 87 -4.16 -5.91 2.40
C ARG A 87 -3.05 -6.57 3.21
N ARG A 88 -1.79 -6.41 2.78
CA ARG A 88 -0.61 -7.06 3.38
C ARG A 88 0.57 -6.08 3.42
N ILE A 89 1.48 -6.29 4.37
CA ILE A 89 2.77 -5.58 4.46
C ILE A 89 3.85 -6.56 4.90
N GLY A 90 5.08 -6.40 4.43
CA GLY A 90 6.16 -7.30 4.83
C GLY A 90 7.24 -7.37 3.77
N THR A 91 7.91 -8.50 3.68
CA THR A 91 8.90 -8.75 2.64
C THR A 91 8.24 -9.35 1.39
N HIS A 92 9.04 -9.90 0.47
CA HIS A 92 8.56 -10.58 -0.74
C HIS A 92 7.56 -11.72 -0.47
N ASP A 93 7.57 -12.32 0.72
CA ASP A 93 6.70 -13.47 1.04
C ASP A 93 5.21 -13.15 1.01
N ILE A 94 4.81 -11.88 1.24
CA ILE A 94 3.40 -11.50 1.22
C ILE A 94 2.78 -11.65 -0.16
N LEU A 95 3.58 -11.62 -1.23
CA LEU A 95 3.11 -11.76 -2.61
C LEU A 95 2.65 -13.19 -2.94
N LYS A 96 2.96 -14.17 -2.09
CA LYS A 96 2.43 -15.53 -2.19
C LYS A 96 0.93 -15.58 -1.89
N ASN A 97 0.44 -14.68 -1.02
CA ASN A 97 -0.97 -14.56 -0.61
C ASN A 97 -1.35 -13.07 -0.48
N PRO A 98 -1.53 -12.37 -1.62
CA PRO A 98 -1.60 -10.90 -1.70
C PRO A 98 -2.93 -10.25 -1.26
#